data_AF-A0A420YEJ6-F1
#
_entry.id   AF-A0A420YEJ6-F1
#
_cell.length_a   1.000
_cell.length_b   1.000
_cell.length_c   1.000
_cell.angle_alpha   90.00
_cell.angle_beta   90.00
_cell.angle_gamma   90.00
#
_symmetry.space_group_name_H-M   'P 1'
#
loop_
_entity.id
_entity.type
_entity.pdbx_description
1 polymer ?
#
loop_
_entity_poly.entity_id
_entity_poly.type
_entity_poly.pdbx_seq_one_letter_code
_entity_poly.pdbx_strand_id
1 'polypeptide(L)'
;MYLARNDPLSAHSEAIRHVLQTRGEGQLYTPTRFSLWRLTHYRLQAWQTLSRERPDAQQIEWLHKLNMERPDLRICAHVLHMNILSASSKTLTQPSNDDPAERLTKLNQAKQLASEMQDLITSVENWASEMAQVWKVKEDDPRNIAQPQDVDESPQFPIPHFPYPRLITYDDIWLAYIWNFYAASQIALRESLINVIEYTAVMRSGDEPDDHGATIIQEQREWIDVLSTAILKSFPQLLGFVYRYEGNGRARLAQQGRMAGRLFALFAMWVVEKSKYTSPRDRRTASEVISWINSRHELG
;
A
#
# COMPACT_ATOMS: atom_id res chain seq x y z
N MET A 1 -11.40 -9.26 22.12
CA MET A 1 -10.23 -8.73 21.37
C MET A 1 -10.32 -9.26 19.95
N TYR A 2 -10.92 -8.50 19.04
CA TYR A 2 -11.28 -8.90 17.66
C TYR A 2 -10.10 -8.75 16.68
N LEU A 3 -8.89 -9.19 17.05
CA LEU A 3 -7.65 -8.91 16.29
C LEU A 3 -7.24 -10.04 15.33
N ALA A 4 -7.93 -11.18 15.31
CA ALA A 4 -7.41 -12.41 14.70
C ALA A 4 -8.03 -12.80 13.33
N ARG A 5 -8.99 -12.04 12.78
CA ARG A 5 -9.52 -12.35 11.44
C ARG A 5 -8.87 -11.44 10.40
N ASN A 6 -8.02 -12.07 9.57
CA ASN A 6 -7.32 -11.46 8.46
C ASN A 6 -8.15 -11.40 7.18
N ASP A 7 -9.36 -11.95 7.17
CA ASP A 7 -10.22 -11.86 6.00
C ASP A 7 -10.55 -10.38 5.74
N PRO A 8 -9.99 -9.80 4.67
CA PRO A 8 -10.20 -8.39 4.40
C PRO A 8 -11.65 -8.14 3.96
N LEU A 9 -12.51 -9.15 3.73
CA LEU A 9 -13.63 -8.99 2.80
C LEU A 9 -15.04 -8.80 3.38
N SER A 10 -15.28 -8.69 4.69
CA SER A 10 -16.64 -8.29 5.12
C SER A 10 -16.78 -7.73 6.54
N ALA A 11 -16.89 -8.58 7.56
CA ALA A 11 -17.39 -8.15 8.87
C ALA A 11 -16.41 -7.27 9.67
N HIS A 12 -15.11 -7.35 9.37
CA HIS A 12 -14.09 -6.63 10.13
C HIS A 12 -13.98 -5.14 9.74
N SER A 13 -14.16 -4.80 8.46
CA SER A 13 -14.16 -3.41 8.01
C SER A 13 -15.36 -2.65 8.57
N GLU A 14 -16.55 -3.26 8.57
CA GLU A 14 -17.74 -2.66 9.20
C GLU A 14 -17.57 -2.45 10.70
N ALA A 15 -16.99 -3.41 11.42
CA ALA A 15 -16.67 -3.24 12.83
C ALA A 15 -15.67 -2.10 13.06
N ILE A 16 -14.65 -1.99 12.20
CA ILE A 16 -13.68 -0.89 12.22
C ILE A 16 -14.38 0.46 12.00
N ARG A 17 -15.25 0.58 10.98
CA ARG A 17 -16.03 1.78 10.72
C ARG A 17 -16.90 2.15 11.91
N HIS A 18 -17.63 1.20 12.47
CA HIS A 18 -18.48 1.41 13.65
C HIS A 18 -17.67 1.92 14.85
N VAL A 19 -16.50 1.33 15.13
CA VAL A 19 -15.62 1.77 16.22
C VAL A 19 -15.12 3.20 15.99
N LEU A 20 -14.71 3.51 14.77
CA LEU A 20 -14.24 4.83 14.37
C LEU A 20 -15.34 5.90 14.51
N GLN A 21 -16.55 5.58 14.07
CA GLN A 21 -17.73 6.45 14.17
C GLN A 21 -18.13 6.69 15.62
N THR A 22 -18.26 5.62 16.42
CA THR A 22 -18.71 5.70 17.82
C THR A 22 -17.79 6.56 18.69
N ARG A 23 -16.48 6.55 18.40
CA ARG A 23 -15.49 7.33 19.14
C ARG A 23 -15.48 8.80 18.77
N GLY A 24 -16.03 9.15 17.60
CA GLY A 24 -16.14 10.51 17.10
C GLY A 24 -14.79 11.24 17.05
N GLU A 25 -14.81 12.55 17.13
CA GLU A 25 -13.61 13.39 16.96
C GLU A 25 -12.77 13.50 18.23
N GLY A 26 -13.39 13.21 19.39
CA GLY A 26 -12.74 13.20 20.70
C GLY A 26 -11.55 12.24 20.80
N GLN A 27 -11.36 11.36 19.81
CA GLN A 27 -10.20 10.47 19.72
C GLN A 27 -8.93 11.15 19.19
N LEU A 28 -9.04 12.32 18.53
CA LEU A 28 -7.89 13.02 17.96
C LEU A 28 -7.08 13.81 19.01
N TYR A 29 -7.70 14.11 20.15
CA TYR A 29 -7.16 15.05 21.14
C TYR A 29 -6.40 14.39 22.30
N THR A 30 -6.40 13.06 22.41
CA THR A 30 -5.64 12.37 23.47
C THR A 30 -4.65 11.37 22.88
N PRO A 31 -3.42 11.25 23.41
CA PRO A 31 -2.38 10.41 22.82
C PRO A 31 -2.82 8.95 22.61
N THR A 32 -3.42 8.34 23.63
CA THR A 32 -3.86 6.94 23.58
C THR A 32 -4.96 6.71 22.54
N ARG A 33 -5.95 7.62 22.49
CA ARG A 33 -7.05 7.50 21.53
C ARG A 33 -6.57 7.79 20.11
N PHE A 34 -5.62 8.72 19.95
CA PHE A 34 -5.02 9.07 18.67
C PHE A 34 -4.21 7.89 18.10
N SER A 35 -3.42 7.20 18.92
CA SER A 35 -2.70 6.01 18.47
C SER A 35 -3.64 4.91 17.98
N LEU A 36 -4.76 4.70 18.67
CA LEU A 36 -5.76 3.70 18.29
C LEU A 36 -6.55 4.12 17.05
N TRP A 37 -6.94 5.39 16.96
CA TRP A 37 -7.53 5.97 15.74
C TRP A 37 -6.60 5.74 14.55
N ARG A 38 -5.31 6.09 14.69
CA ARG A 38 -4.31 5.99 13.63
C ARG A 38 -4.19 4.55 13.10
N LEU A 39 -4.02 3.57 13.99
CA LEU A 39 -3.94 2.15 13.59
C LEU A 39 -5.22 1.68 12.88
N THR A 40 -6.37 2.05 13.43
CA THR A 40 -7.68 1.65 12.91
C THR A 40 -7.95 2.30 11.55
N HIS A 41 -7.60 3.57 11.40
CA HIS A 41 -7.73 4.35 10.18
C HIS A 41 -6.82 3.84 9.06
N TYR A 42 -5.56 3.53 9.34
CA TYR A 42 -4.67 2.90 8.35
C TYR A 42 -5.21 1.56 7.86
N ARG A 43 -5.78 0.73 8.75
CA ARG A 43 -6.38 -0.55 8.34
C ARG A 43 -7.60 -0.35 7.44
N LEU A 44 -8.43 0.64 7.74
CA LEU A 44 -9.58 0.99 6.89
C LEU A 44 -9.11 1.52 5.52
N GLN A 45 -8.11 2.41 5.49
CA GLN A 45 -7.54 2.89 4.25
C GLN A 45 -6.89 1.78 3.42
N ALA A 46 -6.15 0.87 4.05
CA ALA A 46 -5.57 -0.30 3.39
C ALA A 46 -6.65 -1.14 2.69
N TRP A 47 -7.76 -1.37 3.38
CA TRP A 47 -8.90 -2.06 2.79
C TRP A 47 -9.52 -1.28 1.63
N GLN A 48 -9.73 0.03 1.78
CA GLN A 48 -10.22 0.91 0.71
C GLN A 48 -9.29 0.90 -0.51
N THR A 49 -7.98 0.85 -0.31
CA THR A 49 -6.98 0.74 -1.37
C THR A 49 -7.12 -0.58 -2.14
N LEU A 50 -7.24 -1.71 -1.42
CA LEU A 50 -7.40 -3.03 -2.05
C LEU A 50 -8.71 -3.17 -2.82
N SER A 51 -9.81 -2.70 -2.24
CA SER A 51 -11.16 -2.84 -2.79
C SER A 51 -11.53 -1.74 -3.79
N ARG A 52 -10.70 -0.70 -3.90
CA ARG A 52 -10.99 0.55 -4.62
C ARG A 52 -12.28 1.19 -4.13
N GLU A 53 -12.44 1.21 -2.81
CA GLU A 53 -13.60 1.80 -2.17
C GLU A 53 -13.35 3.26 -1.81
N ARG A 54 -14.38 4.07 -1.97
CA ARG A 54 -14.34 5.48 -1.61
C ARG A 54 -14.27 5.62 -0.08
N PRO A 55 -13.41 6.50 0.45
CA PRO A 55 -13.41 6.79 1.87
C PRO A 55 -14.71 7.40 2.38
N ASP A 56 -15.02 7.16 3.65
CA ASP A 56 -16.21 7.71 4.31
C ASP A 56 -16.07 9.24 4.47
N ALA A 57 -17.19 9.96 4.44
CA ALA A 57 -17.21 11.42 4.60
C ALA A 57 -16.51 11.88 5.89
N GLN A 58 -16.65 11.12 6.97
CA GLN A 58 -16.01 11.41 8.25
C GLN A 58 -14.47 11.32 8.18
N GLN A 59 -13.93 10.39 7.39
CA GLN A 59 -12.47 10.29 7.19
C GLN A 59 -11.92 11.52 6.46
N ILE A 60 -12.69 12.02 5.50
CA ILE A 60 -12.36 13.25 4.75
C ILE A 60 -12.40 14.46 5.69
N GLU A 61 -13.40 14.53 6.58
CA GLU A 61 -13.49 15.62 7.56
C GLU A 61 -12.31 15.63 8.54
N TRP A 62 -11.91 14.46 9.05
CA TRP A 62 -10.77 14.36 9.96
C TRP A 62 -9.48 14.89 9.35
N LEU A 63 -9.31 14.76 8.03
CA LEU A 63 -8.11 15.21 7.34
C LEU A 63 -7.84 16.70 7.55
N HIS A 64 -8.89 17.52 7.54
CA HIS A 64 -8.78 18.96 7.76
C HIS A 64 -8.30 19.34 9.17
N LYS A 65 -8.31 18.39 10.11
CA LYS A 65 -7.97 18.58 11.52
C LYS A 65 -6.60 18.01 11.88
N LEU A 66 -5.92 17.34 10.96
CA LEU A 66 -4.61 16.71 11.19
C LEU A 66 -3.46 17.68 10.92
N ASN A 67 -2.40 17.60 11.73
CA ASN A 67 -1.17 18.37 11.49
C ASN A 67 -0.39 17.77 10.30
N MET A 68 -0.42 18.46 9.14
CA MET A 68 0.27 18.04 7.92
C MET A 68 1.80 18.22 7.94
N GLU A 69 2.35 18.89 8.96
CA GLU A 69 3.81 18.97 9.15
C GLU A 69 4.40 17.62 9.56
N ARG A 70 3.57 16.72 10.12
CA ARG A 70 3.97 15.37 10.49
C ARG A 70 3.96 14.45 9.27
N PRO A 71 5.09 13.84 8.89
CA PRO A 71 5.15 12.99 7.69
C PRO A 71 4.19 11.79 7.74
N ASP A 72 3.97 11.17 8.91
CA ASP A 72 3.03 10.06 9.06
C ASP A 72 1.59 10.48 8.70
N LEU A 73 1.18 11.66 9.15
CA LEU A 73 -0.17 12.19 8.88
C LEU A 73 -0.32 12.69 7.45
N ARG A 74 0.74 13.24 6.87
CA ARG A 74 0.75 13.63 5.45
C ARG A 74 0.66 12.42 4.52
N ILE A 75 1.33 11.31 4.85
CA ILE A 75 1.16 10.04 4.14
C ILE A 75 -0.30 9.56 4.23
N CYS A 76 -0.88 9.60 5.42
CA CYS A 76 -2.30 9.26 5.63
C CYS A 76 -3.23 10.11 4.75
N ALA A 77 -2.93 11.41 4.61
CA ALA A 77 -3.66 12.34 3.73
C ALA A 77 -3.55 11.96 2.25
N HIS A 78 -2.32 11.76 1.78
CA HIS A 78 -2.07 11.39 0.39
C HIS A 78 -2.75 10.06 0.05
N VAL A 79 -2.68 9.06 0.92
CA VAL A 79 -3.35 7.77 0.70
C VAL A 79 -4.87 7.91 0.69
N LEU A 80 -5.46 8.76 1.52
CA LEU A 80 -6.90 9.04 1.43
C LEU A 80 -7.26 9.59 0.04
N HIS A 81 -6.46 10.54 -0.46
CA HIS A 81 -6.68 11.14 -1.78
C HIS A 81 -6.49 10.10 -2.91
N MET A 82 -5.46 9.25 -2.81
CA MET A 82 -5.25 8.11 -3.72
C MET A 82 -6.48 7.19 -3.76
N ASN A 83 -7.08 6.89 -2.60
CA ASN A 83 -8.28 6.06 -2.50
C ASN A 83 -9.50 6.75 -3.13
N ILE A 84 -9.68 8.06 -2.93
CA ILE A 84 -10.75 8.84 -3.57
C ILE A 84 -10.63 8.74 -5.10
N LEU A 85 -9.46 9.02 -5.67
CA LEU A 85 -9.25 9.01 -7.12
C LEU A 85 -9.36 7.59 -7.68
N SER A 86 -8.81 6.59 -7.00
CA SER A 86 -8.90 5.18 -7.41
C SER A 86 -10.36 4.67 -7.41
N ALA A 87 -11.16 5.06 -6.42
CA ALA A 87 -12.58 4.72 -6.38
C ALA A 87 -13.37 5.40 -7.50
N SER A 88 -13.07 6.68 -7.79
CA SER A 88 -13.66 7.41 -8.92
C SER A 88 -13.35 6.73 -10.26
N SER A 89 -12.12 6.22 -10.45
CA SER A 89 -11.73 5.45 -11.64
C SER A 89 -12.55 4.18 -11.80
N LYS A 90 -12.73 3.41 -10.71
CA LYS A 90 -13.57 2.20 -10.72
C LYS A 90 -15.01 2.49 -11.09
N THR A 91 -15.61 3.58 -10.59
CA THR A 91 -16.99 3.97 -10.94
C THR A 91 -17.09 4.43 -12.38
N LEU A 92 -16.11 5.20 -12.86
CA LEU A 92 -16.10 5.78 -14.20
C LEU A 92 -16.02 4.71 -15.30
N THR A 93 -15.24 3.65 -15.05
CA THR A 93 -14.99 2.54 -15.98
C THR A 93 -16.10 1.49 -16.00
N GLN A 94 -17.17 1.67 -15.22
CA GLN A 94 -18.33 0.79 -15.28
C GLN A 94 -19.08 0.96 -16.61
N PRO A 95 -19.60 -0.16 -17.19
CA PRO A 95 -20.34 -0.11 -18.44
C PRO A 95 -21.56 0.80 -18.30
N SER A 96 -21.78 1.65 -19.31
CA SER A 96 -22.93 2.54 -19.41
C SER A 96 -23.74 2.29 -20.67
N ASN A 97 -24.90 2.93 -20.72
CA ASN A 97 -25.70 3.03 -21.93
C ASN A 97 -24.93 3.80 -23.02
N ASP A 98 -25.17 3.42 -24.27
CA ASP A 98 -24.46 3.93 -25.46
C ASP A 98 -24.93 5.33 -25.91
N ASP A 99 -25.40 6.17 -24.99
CA ASP A 99 -25.79 7.55 -25.32
C ASP A 99 -24.54 8.39 -25.70
N PRO A 100 -24.49 8.98 -26.92
CA PRO A 100 -23.40 9.84 -27.35
C PRO A 100 -23.11 11.03 -26.41
N ALA A 101 -24.14 11.61 -25.79
CA ALA A 101 -23.97 12.74 -24.87
C ALA A 101 -23.29 12.29 -23.57
N GLU A 102 -23.73 11.15 -23.03
CA GLU A 102 -23.13 10.52 -21.86
C GLU A 102 -21.68 10.11 -22.10
N ARG A 103 -21.38 9.58 -23.30
CA ARG A 103 -20.01 9.21 -23.72
C ARG A 103 -19.05 10.40 -23.68
N LEU A 104 -19.47 11.57 -24.19
CA LEU A 104 -18.66 12.79 -24.16
C LEU A 104 -18.42 13.27 -22.72
N THR A 105 -19.45 13.26 -21.87
CA THR A 105 -19.32 13.63 -20.46
C THR A 105 -18.33 12.71 -19.73
N LYS A 106 -18.45 11.39 -19.92
CA LYS A 106 -17.52 10.42 -19.32
C LYS A 106 -16.10 10.57 -19.84
N LEU A 107 -15.91 10.89 -21.12
CA LEU A 107 -14.59 11.14 -21.68
C LEU A 107 -13.93 12.37 -21.04
N ASN A 108 -14.67 13.45 -20.84
CA ASN A 108 -14.17 14.65 -20.15
C ASN A 108 -13.84 14.36 -18.68
N GLN A 109 -14.71 13.61 -17.98
CA GLN A 109 -14.46 13.15 -16.62
C GLN A 109 -13.20 12.27 -16.53
N ALA A 110 -12.99 11.39 -17.50
CA ALA A 110 -11.81 10.53 -17.57
C ALA A 110 -10.52 11.30 -17.79
N LYS A 111 -10.53 12.27 -18.70
CA LYS A 111 -9.38 13.17 -18.94
C LYS A 111 -9.04 13.98 -17.68
N GLN A 112 -10.05 14.56 -17.04
CA GLN A 112 -9.89 15.30 -15.79
C GLN A 112 -9.32 14.41 -14.68
N LEU A 113 -9.88 13.22 -14.51
CA LEU A 113 -9.44 12.26 -13.51
C LEU A 113 -7.99 11.80 -13.76
N ALA A 114 -7.60 11.56 -15.02
CA ALA A 114 -6.23 11.21 -15.37
C ALA A 114 -5.24 12.35 -15.05
N SER A 115 -5.63 13.61 -15.26
CA SER A 115 -4.83 14.77 -14.86
C SER A 115 -4.65 14.82 -13.35
N GLU A 116 -5.75 14.73 -12.59
CA GLU A 116 -5.72 14.78 -11.11
C GLU A 116 -4.85 13.65 -10.51
N MET A 117 -4.90 12.45 -11.10
CA MET A 117 -4.05 11.34 -10.68
C MET A 117 -2.56 11.62 -10.95
N GLN A 118 -2.22 12.19 -12.10
CA GLN A 118 -0.83 12.55 -12.44
C GLN A 118 -0.31 13.69 -11.55
N ASP A 119 -1.13 14.69 -11.27
CA ASP A 119 -0.80 15.79 -10.37
C ASP A 119 -0.53 15.26 -8.96
N LEU A 120 -1.38 14.33 -8.47
CA LEU A 120 -1.17 13.70 -7.17
C LEU A 120 0.10 12.85 -7.15
N ILE A 121 0.38 12.06 -8.20
CA ILE A 121 1.62 11.27 -8.32
C ILE A 121 2.84 12.20 -8.24
N THR A 122 2.85 13.28 -9.01
CA THR A 122 3.94 14.26 -9.04
C THR A 122 4.12 14.91 -7.67
N SER A 123 3.02 15.30 -7.03
CA SER A 123 3.04 15.89 -5.68
C SER A 123 3.62 14.93 -4.64
N VAL A 124 3.24 13.66 -4.72
CA VAL A 124 3.70 12.56 -3.85
C VAL A 124 5.20 12.32 -4.01
N GLU A 125 5.68 12.25 -5.26
CA GLU A 125 7.09 12.04 -5.58
C GLU A 125 7.96 13.21 -5.14
N ASN A 126 7.56 14.44 -5.47
CA ASN A 126 8.28 15.65 -5.07
C ASN A 126 8.41 15.71 -3.55
N TRP A 127 7.30 15.51 -2.82
CA TRP A 127 7.34 15.52 -1.37
C TRP A 127 8.18 14.37 -0.78
N ALA A 128 8.11 13.17 -1.35
CA ALA A 128 8.92 12.04 -0.92
C ALA A 128 10.43 12.31 -1.11
N SER A 129 10.81 13.03 -2.17
CA SER A 129 12.21 13.40 -2.44
C SER A 129 12.81 14.38 -1.42
N GLU A 130 11.97 15.24 -0.85
CA GLU A 130 12.33 16.28 0.12
C GLU A 130 12.36 15.79 1.57
N MET A 131 12.02 14.53 1.83
CA MET A 131 11.95 14.03 3.21
C MET A 131 13.31 14.03 3.93
N ALA A 132 13.24 14.26 5.24
CA ALA A 132 14.38 14.18 6.15
C ALA A 132 15.06 12.80 6.11
N GLN A 133 16.36 12.76 6.40
CA GLN A 133 17.18 11.55 6.28
C GLN A 133 16.66 10.34 7.09
N VAL A 134 16.02 10.57 8.24
CA VAL A 134 15.41 9.52 9.09
C VAL A 134 14.30 8.75 8.37
N TRP A 135 13.65 9.39 7.40
CA TRP A 135 12.61 8.77 6.57
C TRP A 135 13.17 8.13 5.31
N LYS A 136 14.48 8.27 5.03
CA LYS A 136 15.09 7.68 3.84
C LYS A 136 15.50 6.23 4.09
N VAL A 137 15.34 5.45 3.03
CA VAL A 137 15.75 4.06 2.93
C VAL A 137 17.27 3.93 3.11
N LYS A 138 17.70 2.89 3.84
CA LYS A 138 19.09 2.44 3.89
C LYS A 138 19.23 1.18 3.05
N GLU A 139 20.24 1.11 2.19
CA GLU A 139 20.58 -0.15 1.53
C GLU A 139 21.41 -1.02 2.47
N ASP A 140 21.03 -2.30 2.59
CA ASP A 140 21.72 -3.27 3.42
C ASP A 140 22.15 -4.49 2.58
N ASP A 141 23.24 -5.13 2.99
CA ASP A 141 23.79 -6.31 2.34
C ASP A 141 22.90 -7.54 2.62
N PRO A 142 22.44 -8.30 1.61
CA PRO A 142 21.62 -9.50 1.83
C PRO A 142 22.30 -10.57 2.69
N ARG A 143 23.63 -10.53 2.84
CA ARG A 143 24.36 -11.42 3.76
C ARG A 143 24.03 -11.15 5.23
N ASN A 144 23.42 -10.00 5.55
CA ASN A 144 22.92 -9.66 6.88
C ASN A 144 21.54 -10.25 7.18
N ILE A 145 20.92 -10.93 6.21
CA ILE A 145 19.70 -11.72 6.43
C ILE A 145 20.06 -12.98 7.20
N ALA A 146 19.34 -13.22 8.29
CA ALA A 146 19.32 -14.47 9.02
C ALA A 146 18.91 -15.60 8.08
N GLN A 147 19.78 -16.59 7.94
CA GLN A 147 19.46 -17.80 7.18
C GLN A 147 18.34 -18.56 7.91
N PRO A 148 17.59 -19.46 7.23
CA PRO A 148 16.61 -20.35 7.87
C PRO A 148 17.14 -21.12 9.08
N GLN A 149 18.46 -21.30 9.16
CA GLN A 149 19.18 -21.96 10.26
C GLN A 149 19.44 -21.02 11.46
N ASP A 150 19.43 -19.70 11.23
CA ASP A 150 19.73 -18.66 12.23
C ASP A 150 18.45 -18.17 12.95
N VAL A 151 17.27 -18.53 12.45
CA VAL A 151 15.97 -18.20 13.03
C VAL A 151 15.35 -19.49 13.56
N ASP A 152 14.90 -19.49 14.82
CA ASP A 152 14.22 -20.62 15.47
C ASP A 152 12.82 -20.84 14.85
N GLU A 153 12.83 -21.31 13.61
CA GLU A 153 11.68 -21.47 12.72
C GLU A 153 11.39 -22.98 12.56
N SER A 154 10.14 -23.39 12.84
CA SER A 154 9.68 -24.76 12.55
C SER A 154 10.06 -25.18 11.12
N PRO A 155 10.71 -26.34 10.93
CA PRO A 155 11.15 -26.83 9.62
C PRO A 155 10.00 -27.18 8.67
N GLN A 156 8.76 -27.18 9.16
CA GLN A 156 7.56 -27.41 8.35
C GLN A 156 7.20 -26.22 7.45
N PHE A 157 7.70 -25.01 7.74
CA PHE A 157 7.37 -23.79 6.99
C PHE A 157 8.65 -23.04 6.59
N PRO A 158 9.25 -23.35 5.42
CA PRO A 158 10.49 -22.72 4.99
C PRO A 158 10.30 -21.22 4.78
N ILE A 159 11.32 -20.44 5.15
CA ILE A 159 11.35 -18.99 4.94
C ILE A 159 11.18 -18.68 3.44
N PRO A 160 10.35 -17.68 3.06
CA PRO A 160 10.20 -17.26 1.66
C PRO A 160 11.52 -16.89 1.01
N HIS A 161 11.65 -17.16 -0.28
CA HIS A 161 12.87 -16.82 -1.01
C HIS A 161 12.85 -15.34 -1.43
N PHE A 162 13.90 -14.60 -1.08
CA PHE A 162 14.07 -13.19 -1.48
C PHE A 162 15.17 -13.08 -2.55
N PRO A 163 14.82 -13.02 -3.86
CA PRO A 163 15.77 -13.07 -4.96
C PRO A 163 16.43 -11.69 -5.24
N TYR A 164 16.72 -10.91 -4.20
CA TYR A 164 17.23 -9.54 -4.35
C TYR A 164 18.69 -9.40 -3.90
N PRO A 165 19.56 -8.81 -4.73
CA PRO A 165 20.98 -8.66 -4.43
C PRO A 165 21.29 -7.56 -3.42
N ARG A 166 20.31 -6.70 -3.11
CA ARG A 166 20.38 -5.68 -2.06
C ARG A 166 19.03 -5.61 -1.36
N LEU A 167 19.08 -5.50 -0.04
CA LEU A 167 17.90 -5.24 0.76
C LEU A 167 17.79 -3.76 1.10
N ILE A 168 16.59 -3.40 1.53
CA ILE A 168 16.26 -2.08 2.03
C ILE A 168 15.91 -2.24 3.51
N THR A 169 16.40 -1.33 4.34
CA THR A 169 16.05 -1.25 5.75
C THR A 169 15.64 0.18 6.09
N TYR A 170 14.79 0.28 7.11
CA TYR A 170 14.34 1.52 7.72
C TYR A 170 14.85 1.60 9.16
N ASP A 171 14.80 2.78 9.78
CA ASP A 171 15.25 2.95 11.16
C ASP A 171 14.44 2.11 12.16
N ASP A 172 13.17 1.84 11.87
CA ASP A 172 12.33 0.93 12.66
C ASP A 172 11.23 0.25 11.81
N ILE A 173 10.56 -0.75 12.42
CA ILE A 173 9.49 -1.52 11.77
C ILE A 173 8.22 -0.72 11.47
N TRP A 174 7.98 0.37 12.20
CA TRP A 174 6.81 1.24 12.01
C TRP A 174 7.02 2.16 10.80
N LEU A 175 8.23 2.70 10.62
CA LEU A 175 8.65 3.40 9.41
C LEU A 175 8.58 2.48 8.19
N ALA A 176 9.09 1.25 8.31
CA ALA A 176 8.98 0.25 7.25
C ALA A 176 7.51 -0.02 6.88
N TYR A 177 6.64 -0.17 7.87
CA TYR A 177 5.20 -0.32 7.65
C TYR A 177 4.59 0.87 6.92
N ILE A 178 4.82 2.10 7.38
CA ILE A 178 4.25 3.31 6.78
C ILE A 178 4.71 3.47 5.33
N TRP A 179 5.99 3.25 5.05
CA TRP A 179 6.52 3.37 3.69
C TRP A 179 5.97 2.31 2.75
N ASN A 180 5.89 1.06 3.21
CA ASN A 180 5.28 -0.01 2.42
C ASN A 180 3.79 0.22 2.19
N PHE A 181 3.08 0.75 3.20
CA PHE A 181 1.69 1.17 3.05
C PHE A 181 1.54 2.27 2.00
N TYR A 182 2.43 3.26 2.01
CA TYR A 182 2.42 4.37 1.06
C TYR A 182 2.77 3.92 -0.36
N ALA A 183 3.80 3.09 -0.53
CA ALA A 183 4.21 2.52 -1.81
C ALA A 183 3.11 1.63 -2.40
N ALA A 184 2.48 0.78 -1.60
CA ALA A 184 1.35 -0.05 -2.04
C ALA A 184 0.17 0.82 -2.49
N SER A 185 -0.15 1.90 -1.77
CA SER A 185 -1.21 2.83 -2.16
C SER A 185 -0.90 3.56 -3.47
N GLN A 186 0.37 3.86 -3.74
CA GLN A 186 0.83 4.41 -5.01
C GLN A 186 0.71 3.41 -6.17
N ILE A 187 1.11 2.14 -5.98
CA ILE A 187 0.87 1.08 -6.98
C ILE A 187 -0.60 1.07 -7.36
N ALA A 188 -1.45 1.13 -6.34
CA ALA A 188 -2.88 1.14 -6.52
C ALA A 188 -3.32 2.35 -7.37
N LEU A 189 -2.90 3.56 -7.03
CA LEU A 189 -3.24 4.76 -7.81
C LEU A 189 -2.78 4.66 -9.26
N ARG A 190 -1.53 4.26 -9.51
CA ARG A 190 -0.95 4.15 -10.86
C ARG A 190 -1.68 3.13 -11.72
N GLU A 191 -2.06 2.00 -11.16
CA GLU A 191 -2.90 1.01 -11.86
C GLU A 191 -4.28 1.59 -12.20
N SER A 192 -4.84 2.45 -11.33
CA SER A 192 -6.10 3.14 -11.62
C SER A 192 -5.97 4.17 -12.73
N LEU A 193 -4.82 4.87 -12.80
CA LEU A 193 -4.49 5.79 -13.88
C LEU A 193 -4.37 5.06 -15.22
N ILE A 194 -3.66 3.93 -15.26
CA ILE A 194 -3.55 3.11 -16.47
C ILE A 194 -4.96 2.70 -16.95
N ASN A 195 -5.82 2.19 -16.05
CA ASN A 195 -7.19 1.81 -16.41
C ASN A 195 -8.00 2.99 -16.98
N VAL A 196 -7.82 4.22 -16.46
CA VAL A 196 -8.50 5.42 -16.98
C VAL A 196 -7.98 5.77 -18.38
N ILE A 197 -6.67 5.75 -18.60
CA ILE A 197 -6.08 6.05 -19.91
C ILE A 197 -6.54 5.02 -20.95
N GLU A 198 -6.45 3.72 -20.62
CA GLU A 198 -6.93 2.63 -21.48
C GLU A 198 -8.42 2.79 -21.80
N TYR A 199 -9.25 3.16 -20.81
CA TYR A 199 -10.67 3.45 -21.02
C TYR A 199 -10.90 4.64 -21.97
N THR A 200 -10.12 5.72 -21.84
CA THR A 200 -10.23 6.85 -22.79
C THR A 200 -9.85 6.47 -24.21
N ALA A 201 -8.86 5.59 -24.38
CA ALA A 201 -8.44 5.11 -25.70
C ALA A 201 -9.55 4.27 -26.34
N VAL A 202 -10.17 3.35 -25.58
CA VAL A 202 -11.31 2.54 -26.05
C VAL A 202 -12.49 3.44 -26.44
N MET A 203 -12.80 4.47 -25.66
CA MET A 203 -13.92 5.38 -25.93
C MET A 203 -13.72 6.27 -27.17
N ARG A 204 -12.48 6.45 -27.62
CA ARG A 204 -12.13 7.25 -28.81
C ARG A 204 -12.05 6.41 -30.10
N SER A 205 -12.34 5.11 -30.05
CA SER A 205 -12.18 4.18 -31.18
C SER A 205 -12.73 4.77 -32.49
N GLY A 206 -11.82 5.26 -33.33
CA GLY A 206 -12.07 6.09 -34.51
C GLY A 206 -10.96 7.09 -34.83
N ASP A 207 -10.25 7.59 -33.81
CA ASP A 207 -9.12 8.53 -33.96
C ASP A 207 -7.73 7.85 -33.88
N GLU A 208 -6.71 8.55 -34.39
CA GLU A 208 -5.29 8.17 -34.47
C GLU A 208 -4.72 7.52 -33.19
N PRO A 209 -3.65 6.70 -33.30
CA PRO A 209 -2.98 6.08 -32.15
C PRO A 209 -2.57 7.14 -31.11
N ASP A 210 -3.02 6.96 -29.86
CA ASP A 210 -2.68 7.83 -28.72
C ASP A 210 -1.28 7.49 -28.19
N ASP A 211 -0.24 7.87 -28.96
CA ASP A 211 1.17 7.64 -28.62
C ASP A 211 1.56 8.24 -27.26
N HIS A 212 0.91 9.35 -26.88
CA HIS A 212 1.13 10.00 -25.58
C HIS A 212 0.57 9.13 -24.44
N GLY A 213 -0.66 8.62 -24.58
CA GLY A 213 -1.25 7.68 -23.62
C GLY A 213 -0.44 6.40 -23.46
N ALA A 214 0.09 5.85 -24.56
CA ALA A 214 0.95 4.66 -24.52
C ALA A 214 2.24 4.90 -23.74
N THR A 215 2.87 6.07 -23.92
CA THR A 215 4.09 6.47 -23.18
C THR A 215 3.80 6.57 -21.68
N ILE A 216 2.74 7.25 -21.28
CA ILE A 216 2.36 7.38 -19.86
C ILE A 216 2.08 6.00 -19.26
N ILE A 217 1.35 5.12 -19.96
CA ILE A 217 1.09 3.76 -19.48
C ILE A 217 2.40 3.01 -19.21
N GLN A 218 3.37 3.10 -20.12
CA GLN A 218 4.65 2.42 -19.96
C GLN A 218 5.42 2.96 -18.74
N GLU A 219 5.50 4.28 -18.57
CA GLU A 219 6.12 4.90 -17.38
C GLU A 219 5.44 4.44 -16.08
N GLN A 220 4.11 4.39 -16.05
CA GLN A 220 3.38 3.94 -14.86
C GLN A 220 3.64 2.46 -14.54
N ARG A 221 3.80 1.60 -15.55
CA ARG A 221 4.15 0.19 -15.37
C ARG A 221 5.55 0.03 -14.78
N GLU A 222 6.51 0.79 -15.28
CA GLU A 222 7.89 0.80 -14.76
C GLU A 222 7.91 1.23 -13.29
N TRP A 223 7.17 2.29 -12.94
CA TRP A 223 7.03 2.71 -11.55
C TRP A 223 6.35 1.67 -10.65
N ILE A 224 5.33 0.96 -11.15
CA ILE A 224 4.70 -0.14 -10.40
C ILE A 224 5.73 -1.24 -10.08
N ASP A 225 6.60 -1.60 -11.02
CA ASP A 225 7.65 -2.59 -10.79
C ASP A 225 8.70 -2.08 -9.79
N VAL A 226 9.15 -0.83 -9.93
CA VAL A 226 10.08 -0.18 -8.97
C VAL A 226 9.51 -0.21 -7.55
N LEU A 227 8.25 0.19 -7.38
CA LEU A 227 7.58 0.19 -6.07
C LEU A 227 7.40 -1.23 -5.52
N SER A 228 7.00 -2.19 -6.38
CA SER A 228 6.83 -3.60 -5.99
C SER A 228 8.15 -4.20 -5.49
N THR A 229 9.23 -4.00 -6.24
CA THR A 229 10.57 -4.44 -5.86
C THR A 229 11.04 -3.76 -4.57
N ALA A 230 10.79 -2.45 -4.39
CA ALA A 230 11.17 -1.74 -3.17
C ALA A 230 10.45 -2.31 -1.93
N ILE A 231 9.14 -2.60 -2.04
CA ILE A 231 8.37 -3.25 -0.97
C ILE A 231 9.02 -4.59 -0.60
N LEU A 232 9.29 -5.44 -1.59
CA LEU A 232 9.81 -6.78 -1.37
C LEU A 232 11.25 -6.78 -0.83
N LYS A 233 12.09 -5.84 -1.24
CA LYS A 233 13.45 -5.63 -0.69
C LYS A 233 13.45 -5.23 0.78
N SER A 234 12.39 -4.57 1.26
CA SER A 234 12.29 -4.17 2.67
C SER A 234 11.76 -5.25 3.61
N PHE A 235 11.21 -6.30 3.02
CA PHE A 235 10.37 -7.24 3.72
C PHE A 235 11.09 -8.13 4.73
N PRO A 236 12.35 -8.56 4.48
CA PRO A 236 13.12 -9.27 5.49
C PRO A 236 13.19 -8.55 6.84
N GLN A 237 13.22 -7.21 6.85
CA GLN A 237 13.17 -6.42 8.09
C GLN A 237 11.82 -6.57 8.81
N LEU A 238 10.71 -6.44 8.09
CA LEU A 238 9.36 -6.58 8.65
C LEU A 238 9.10 -7.98 9.20
N LEU A 239 9.70 -9.01 8.61
CA LEU A 239 9.59 -10.38 9.11
C LEU A 239 10.51 -10.68 10.29
N GLY A 240 11.41 -9.76 10.64
CA GLY A 240 12.41 -9.95 11.69
C GLY A 240 13.55 -10.87 11.27
N PHE A 241 13.85 -10.95 9.97
CA PHE A 241 14.93 -11.76 9.39
C PHE A 241 16.23 -10.99 9.19
N VAL A 242 16.28 -9.68 9.42
CA VAL A 242 17.55 -8.94 9.35
C VAL A 242 18.27 -9.15 10.68
N TYR A 243 19.23 -10.08 10.76
CA TYR A 243 20.39 -10.07 11.67
C TYR A 243 21.31 -11.28 11.40
N ARG A 244 22.57 -11.03 11.02
CA ARG A 244 23.66 -11.99 11.22
C ARG A 244 24.82 -11.52 12.08
N TYR A 245 25.06 -10.22 12.27
CA TYR A 245 26.09 -9.75 13.21
C TYR A 245 25.79 -8.34 13.74
N GLU A 246 25.27 -8.22 14.96
CA GLU A 246 25.50 -7.04 15.81
C GLU A 246 26.06 -7.53 17.14
N GLY A 247 27.38 -7.45 17.30
CA GLY A 247 28.14 -7.93 18.47
C GLY A 247 27.91 -7.16 19.77
N ASN A 248 26.76 -6.52 19.97
CA ASN A 248 26.48 -5.67 21.15
C ASN A 248 25.01 -5.74 21.61
N GLY A 249 24.50 -6.94 21.89
CA GLY A 249 23.38 -7.10 22.82
C GLY A 249 22.06 -6.39 22.47
N ARG A 250 21.80 -6.07 21.19
CA ARG A 250 20.48 -5.60 20.78
C ARG A 250 19.48 -6.76 20.83
N ALA A 251 18.37 -6.51 21.51
CA ALA A 251 17.37 -7.51 21.85
C ALA A 251 16.87 -8.23 20.58
N ARG A 252 16.86 -9.58 20.63
CA ARG A 252 16.01 -10.39 19.74
C ARG A 252 14.63 -9.72 19.71
N LEU A 253 14.13 -9.36 18.53
CA LEU A 253 12.74 -8.90 18.40
C LEU A 253 11.87 -9.90 19.15
N ALA A 254 11.22 -9.43 20.23
CA ALA A 254 10.32 -10.26 21.00
C ALA A 254 9.30 -10.90 20.04
N GLN A 255 8.81 -12.11 20.34
CA GLN A 255 7.83 -12.79 19.47
C GLN A 255 6.66 -11.87 19.07
N GLN A 256 6.21 -11.00 19.99
CA GLN A 256 5.19 -9.98 19.74
C GLN A 256 5.56 -8.99 18.63
N GLY A 257 6.81 -8.55 18.54
CA GLY A 257 7.31 -7.68 17.48
C GLY A 257 7.31 -8.36 16.11
N ARG A 258 7.65 -9.66 16.05
CA ARG A 258 7.56 -10.46 14.82
C ARG A 258 6.12 -10.59 14.32
N MET A 259 5.14 -10.73 15.23
CA MET A 259 3.72 -10.78 14.89
C MET A 259 3.21 -9.48 14.30
N ALA A 260 3.56 -8.35 14.92
CA ALA A 260 3.19 -7.03 14.40
C ALA A 260 3.78 -6.81 13.00
N GLY A 261 5.06 -7.16 12.81
CA GLY A 261 5.73 -7.06 11.51
C GLY A 261 5.06 -7.88 10.40
N ARG A 262 4.66 -9.14 10.69
CA ARG A 262 3.89 -9.99 9.76
C ARG A 262 2.52 -9.39 9.39
N LEU A 263 1.81 -8.81 10.36
CA LEU A 263 0.52 -8.13 10.08
C LEU A 263 0.72 -6.92 9.18
N PHE A 264 1.72 -6.09 9.47
CA PHE A 264 2.07 -4.90 8.68
C PHE A 264 2.44 -5.23 7.24
N ALA A 265 3.06 -6.40 7.07
CA ALA A 265 3.47 -6.97 5.81
C ALA A 265 2.31 -7.34 4.87
N LEU A 266 1.23 -7.92 5.39
CA LEU A 266 0.17 -8.54 4.59
C LEU A 266 -0.50 -7.58 3.59
N PHE A 267 -0.78 -6.34 4.01
CA PHE A 267 -1.44 -5.38 3.13
C PHE A 267 -0.63 -5.09 1.85
N ALA A 268 0.65 -4.75 2.02
CA ALA A 268 1.51 -4.43 0.88
C ALA A 268 1.69 -5.64 -0.02
N MET A 269 1.76 -6.84 0.56
CA MET A 269 1.85 -8.10 -0.21
C MET A 269 0.60 -8.37 -1.03
N TRP A 270 -0.61 -8.17 -0.47
CA TRP A 270 -1.84 -8.32 -1.25
C TRP A 270 -1.93 -7.34 -2.41
N VAL A 271 -1.44 -6.10 -2.24
CA VAL A 271 -1.41 -5.14 -3.35
C VAL A 271 -0.45 -5.60 -4.46
N VAL A 272 0.77 -6.01 -4.09
CA VAL A 272 1.79 -6.51 -5.03
C VAL A 272 1.31 -7.79 -5.74
N GLU A 273 0.69 -8.71 -5.00
CA GLU A 273 0.15 -9.96 -5.54
C GLU A 273 -0.99 -9.70 -6.55
N LYS A 274 -1.93 -8.81 -6.20
CA LYS A 274 -3.14 -8.54 -7.00
C LYS A 274 -2.91 -7.57 -8.17
N SER A 275 -1.85 -6.77 -8.15
CA SER A 275 -1.62 -5.78 -9.22
C SER A 275 -1.33 -6.47 -10.55
N LYS A 276 -1.99 -6.01 -11.62
CA LYS A 276 -1.84 -6.58 -12.97
C LYS A 276 -0.43 -6.41 -13.54
N TYR A 277 0.23 -5.29 -13.21
CA TYR A 277 1.47 -4.86 -13.86
C TYR A 277 2.75 -5.16 -13.07
N THR A 278 2.64 -5.75 -11.87
CA THR A 278 3.80 -6.26 -11.13
C THR A 278 4.48 -7.40 -11.88
N SER A 279 5.82 -7.43 -11.88
CA SER A 279 6.58 -8.51 -12.53
C SER A 279 6.24 -9.90 -11.98
N PRO A 280 6.27 -10.96 -12.81
CA PRO A 280 5.94 -12.32 -12.37
C PRO A 280 6.79 -12.82 -11.20
N ARG A 281 8.06 -12.39 -11.13
CA ARG A 281 8.97 -12.71 -10.02
C ARG A 281 8.45 -12.11 -8.72
N ASP A 282 8.16 -10.82 -8.72
CA ASP A 282 7.75 -10.09 -7.52
C ASP A 282 6.37 -10.56 -7.03
N ARG A 283 5.45 -10.84 -7.95
CA ARG A 283 4.14 -11.47 -7.64
C ARG A 283 4.29 -12.83 -6.96
N ARG A 284 5.20 -13.68 -7.46
CA ARG A 284 5.48 -14.99 -6.86
C ARG A 284 6.05 -14.85 -5.46
N THR A 285 7.04 -13.98 -5.26
CA THR A 285 7.62 -13.71 -3.93
C THR A 285 6.54 -13.24 -2.95
N ALA A 286 5.66 -12.32 -3.37
CA ALA A 286 4.54 -11.87 -2.53
C ALA A 286 3.60 -13.02 -2.16
N SER A 287 3.28 -13.91 -3.12
CA SER A 287 2.42 -15.08 -2.89
C SER A 287 3.05 -16.07 -1.89
N GLU A 288 4.35 -16.35 -2.03
CA GLU A 288 5.11 -17.21 -1.11
C GLU A 288 5.09 -16.65 0.32
N VAL A 289 5.30 -15.34 0.44
CA VAL A 289 5.23 -14.63 1.70
C VAL A 289 3.84 -14.72 2.34
N ILE A 290 2.77 -14.46 1.57
CA ILE A 290 1.38 -14.50 2.08
C ILE A 290 1.05 -15.92 2.57
N SER A 291 1.41 -16.93 1.78
CA SER A 291 1.25 -18.34 2.14
C SER A 291 2.02 -18.68 3.42
N TRP A 292 3.26 -18.21 3.55
CA TRP A 292 4.07 -18.43 4.74
C TRP A 292 3.48 -17.75 5.99
N ILE A 293 2.96 -16.52 5.87
CA ILE A 293 2.29 -15.83 6.99
C ILE A 293 1.02 -16.57 7.41
N ASN A 294 0.18 -17.00 6.45
CA ASN A 294 -1.09 -17.66 6.75
C ASN A 294 -0.91 -19.07 7.34
N SER A 295 0.02 -19.86 6.80
CA SER A 295 0.29 -21.24 7.22
C SER A 295 0.87 -21.33 8.64
N ARG A 296 1.61 -20.32 9.09
CA ARG A 296 2.14 -20.21 10.46
C ARG A 296 1.08 -19.95 11.53
N HIS A 297 -0.15 -19.59 11.14
CA HIS A 297 -1.13 -19.05 12.07
C HIS A 297 -2.52 -19.72 12.00
N GLU A 298 -2.68 -20.81 11.24
CA GLU A 298 -3.99 -21.47 11.04
C GLU A 298 -5.11 -20.47 10.70
N LEU A 299 -4.78 -19.41 9.93
CA LEU A 299 -5.71 -18.32 9.59
C LEU A 299 -6.59 -18.65 8.38
N GLY A 300 -6.83 -19.94 8.15
CA GLY A 300 -7.70 -20.48 7.09
C GLY A 300 -9.15 -20.64 7.55
#